data_AF-A0A1L9B5X5-F1
#
_entry.id   AF-A0A1L9B5X5-F1
#
_cell.length_a   1.000
_cell.length_b   1.000
_cell.length_c   1.000
_cell.angle_alpha   90.00
_cell.angle_beta   90.00
_cell.angle_gamma   90.00
#
_symmetry.space_group_name_H-M   'P 1'
#
loop_
_entity.id
_entity.type
_entity.pdbx_description
1 polymer ?
#
loop_
_entity_poly.entity_id
_entity_poly.type
_entity_poly.pdbx_seq_one_letter_code
_entity_poly.pdbx_strand_id
1 'polypeptide(L)'
;MTRFSPSVVAAVLALSASACRPDEVDRAAKARIFSPEDPPKVVASAAEKLNPQDVADNPRVARRILSMDAAEVTERLGPHAYTATITTEWTGAQNSGSNRLTETRTFRAGPGGVGGDFHGVMENSRDQGLEVMRVGGKVYARNRYGVFRQRLRDRGMAERTRSELTGAIRDMDVLFRDRLHLAAQGTVTYEGRTAWRYQVSLGPEGNTGTQPVVLPALATPKGGRDETTRRRLAFFEHRVPQSLSGEVFVDAATSVVLKVRLDGRVSVPANDAAGLAELRMVLESAVTEIGKDPKLQAPENFLPDADKPQGIADALDRFGIPRNKPEGSTPGAAPAPEDPPDEP
;
A
#
# COMPACT_ATOMS: atom_id res chain seq x y z
N MET A 1 35.58 -54.86 -50.59
CA MET A 1 34.55 -53.81 -50.66
C MET A 1 33.97 -53.71 -49.25
N THR A 2 33.99 -52.63 -48.49
CA THR A 2 34.20 -51.19 -48.70
C THR A 2 34.93 -50.63 -47.47
N ARG A 3 36.06 -49.95 -47.67
CA ARG A 3 36.83 -49.29 -46.61
C ARG A 3 36.26 -47.89 -46.40
N PHE A 4 35.62 -47.63 -45.26
CA PHE A 4 35.31 -46.26 -44.85
C PHE A 4 36.60 -45.57 -44.41
N SER A 5 36.86 -44.38 -44.96
CA SER A 5 38.05 -43.58 -44.65
C SER A 5 38.04 -43.14 -43.18
N PRO A 6 39.18 -43.17 -42.46
CA PRO A 6 39.30 -42.71 -41.07
C PRO A 6 38.85 -41.24 -40.87
N SER A 7 38.79 -40.45 -41.94
CA SER A 7 38.30 -39.07 -41.93
C SER A 7 36.78 -38.97 -41.70
N VAL A 8 36.00 -40.01 -42.03
CA VAL A 8 34.54 -40.01 -41.87
C VAL A 8 34.15 -40.31 -40.42
N VAL A 9 34.91 -41.16 -39.73
CA VAL A 9 34.69 -41.48 -38.31
C VAL A 9 35.01 -40.28 -37.40
N ALA A 10 36.04 -39.50 -37.74
CA ALA A 10 36.39 -38.28 -37.02
C ALA A 10 35.34 -37.16 -37.17
N ALA A 11 34.71 -37.05 -38.35
CA ALA A 11 33.65 -36.06 -38.59
C ALA A 11 32.37 -36.36 -37.79
N VAL A 12 31.98 -37.64 -37.66
CA VAL A 12 30.79 -38.04 -36.90
C VAL A 12 30.97 -37.83 -35.40
N LEU A 13 32.17 -38.08 -34.85
CA LEU A 13 32.49 -37.82 -33.43
C LEU A 13 32.54 -36.33 -33.09
N ALA A 14 32.99 -35.47 -34.01
CA ALA A 14 33.01 -34.02 -33.83
C ALA A 14 31.60 -33.38 -33.89
N LEU A 15 30.69 -33.95 -34.69
CA LEU A 15 29.27 -33.55 -34.76
C LEU A 15 28.45 -34.01 -33.55
N SER A 16 28.81 -35.12 -32.90
CA SER A 16 28.17 -35.55 -31.63
C SER A 16 28.64 -34.78 -30.39
N ALA A 17 29.84 -34.17 -30.42
CA ALA A 17 30.35 -33.36 -29.30
C ALA A 17 29.80 -31.93 -29.27
N SER A 18 29.23 -31.46 -30.40
CA SER A 18 28.60 -30.13 -30.51
C SER A 18 27.08 -30.15 -30.25
N ALA A 19 26.46 -31.34 -30.24
CA ALA A 19 25.05 -31.53 -29.87
C ALA A 19 24.81 -31.65 -28.34
N CYS A 20 25.88 -31.75 -27.54
CA CYS A 20 25.82 -31.80 -26.08
C CYS A 20 26.40 -30.53 -25.43
N ARG A 21 26.18 -29.35 -26.03
CA ARG A 21 26.32 -28.10 -25.28
C ARG A 21 25.04 -27.91 -24.48
N PRO A 22 25.06 -28.00 -23.13
CA PRO A 22 23.90 -27.60 -22.35
C PRO A 22 23.62 -26.15 -22.68
N ASP A 23 22.47 -25.91 -23.28
CA ASP A 23 22.00 -24.60 -23.71
C ASP A 23 22.14 -23.63 -22.52
N GLU A 24 22.93 -22.56 -22.68
CA GLU A 24 23.13 -21.57 -21.62
C GLU A 24 21.81 -20.93 -21.20
N VAL A 25 20.84 -20.86 -22.13
CA VAL A 25 19.48 -20.40 -21.86
C VAL A 25 18.74 -21.39 -20.96
N ASP A 26 18.88 -22.69 -21.21
CA ASP A 26 18.29 -23.75 -20.38
C ASP A 26 18.96 -23.84 -19.00
N ARG A 27 20.27 -23.61 -18.92
CA ARG A 27 20.99 -23.52 -17.63
C ARG A 27 20.58 -22.28 -16.85
N ALA A 28 20.41 -21.12 -17.49
CA ALA A 28 19.94 -19.90 -16.84
C ALA A 28 18.45 -20.00 -16.43
N ALA A 29 17.61 -20.65 -17.24
CA ALA A 29 16.22 -20.93 -16.91
C ALA A 29 16.11 -21.92 -15.75
N LYS A 30 16.85 -23.02 -15.79
CA LYS A 30 16.94 -23.99 -14.67
C LYS A 30 17.51 -23.36 -13.41
N ALA A 31 18.52 -22.50 -13.52
CA ALA A 31 19.02 -21.75 -12.37
C ALA A 31 17.93 -20.84 -11.78
N ARG A 32 17.05 -20.22 -12.58
CA ARG A 32 15.92 -19.41 -12.06
C ARG A 32 14.81 -20.27 -11.45
N ILE A 33 14.54 -21.44 -12.00
CA ILE A 33 13.48 -22.37 -11.53
C ILE A 33 13.90 -23.13 -10.27
N PHE A 34 15.19 -23.43 -10.12
CA PHE A 34 15.75 -24.23 -9.02
C PHE A 34 16.63 -23.41 -8.06
N SER A 35 16.71 -22.09 -8.22
CA SER A 35 17.26 -21.26 -7.14
C SER A 35 16.32 -21.30 -5.95
N PRO A 36 16.84 -21.25 -4.72
CA PRO A 36 16.01 -20.97 -3.55
C PRO A 36 15.16 -19.75 -3.88
N GLU A 37 13.84 -19.83 -3.70
CA GLU A 37 12.97 -18.67 -3.91
C GLU A 37 13.57 -17.51 -3.12
N ASP A 38 13.87 -16.41 -3.81
CA ASP A 38 14.32 -15.19 -3.14
C ASP A 38 13.33 -14.89 -2.03
N PRO A 39 13.80 -14.57 -0.81
CA PRO A 39 12.91 -14.30 0.30
C PRO A 39 11.91 -13.22 -0.14
N PRO A 40 10.64 -13.29 0.29
CA PRO A 40 9.63 -12.30 -0.08
C PRO A 40 10.22 -10.89 0.04
N LYS A 41 9.98 -10.01 -0.93
CA LYS A 41 10.64 -8.67 -0.99
C LYS A 41 10.63 -7.94 0.36
N VAL A 42 9.56 -8.10 1.14
CA VAL A 42 9.42 -7.55 2.49
C VAL A 42 10.49 -8.06 3.46
N VAL A 43 10.81 -9.35 3.45
CA VAL A 43 11.87 -9.94 4.29
C VAL A 43 13.24 -9.41 3.89
N ALA A 44 13.51 -9.28 2.58
CA ALA A 44 14.75 -8.66 2.09
C ALA A 44 14.84 -7.18 2.51
N SER A 45 13.74 -6.42 2.38
CA SER A 45 13.65 -5.04 2.86
C SER A 45 13.81 -4.91 4.37
N ALA A 46 13.28 -5.85 5.15
CA ALA A 46 13.43 -5.87 6.61
C ALA A 46 14.87 -6.14 7.05
N ALA A 47 15.62 -6.94 6.28
CA ALA A 47 17.03 -7.21 6.53
C ALA A 47 17.97 -6.04 6.18
N GLU A 48 17.47 -5.02 5.46
CA GLU A 48 18.22 -3.82 5.12
C GLU A 48 18.62 -3.04 6.39
N LYS A 49 19.93 -2.82 6.56
CA LYS A 49 20.47 -2.00 7.65
C LYS A 49 20.38 -0.53 7.26
N LEU A 50 19.44 0.17 7.89
CA LEU A 50 19.28 1.61 7.76
C LEU A 50 19.88 2.25 9.00
N ASN A 51 20.97 2.99 8.89
CA ASN A 51 21.56 3.67 10.06
C ASN A 51 20.72 4.91 10.39
N PRO A 52 20.04 4.97 11.55
CA PRO A 52 19.24 6.15 11.90
C PRO A 52 20.11 7.41 12.03
N GLN A 53 21.40 7.29 12.36
CA GLN A 53 22.28 8.47 12.47
C GLN A 53 22.42 9.22 11.14
N ASP A 54 22.36 8.50 10.02
CA ASP A 54 22.53 9.06 8.68
C ASP A 54 21.27 9.79 8.19
N VAL A 55 20.16 9.75 8.93
CA VAL A 55 18.86 10.32 8.53
C VAL A 55 18.94 11.82 8.26
N ALA A 56 19.71 12.56 9.06
CA ALA A 56 19.81 14.01 8.92
C ALA A 56 20.57 14.43 7.65
N ASP A 57 21.60 13.66 7.29
CA ASP A 57 22.50 13.99 6.18
C ASP A 57 22.16 13.25 4.88
N ASN A 58 21.30 12.22 4.96
CA ASN A 58 20.92 11.39 3.84
C ASN A 58 19.39 11.33 3.63
N PRO A 59 18.85 12.17 2.74
CA PRO A 59 17.43 12.20 2.39
C PRO A 59 16.88 10.85 1.93
N ARG A 60 17.69 9.99 1.29
CA ARG A 60 17.23 8.65 0.87
C ARG A 60 16.94 7.75 2.06
N VAL A 61 17.80 7.79 3.08
CA VAL A 61 17.63 7.01 4.32
C VAL A 61 16.41 7.52 5.08
N ALA A 62 16.25 8.84 5.19
CA ALA A 62 15.06 9.44 5.79
C ALA A 62 13.77 8.97 5.10
N ARG A 63 13.71 9.05 3.76
CA ARG A 63 12.54 8.61 2.98
C ARG A 63 12.26 7.13 3.14
N ARG A 64 13.31 6.29 3.12
CA ARG A 64 13.18 4.84 3.28
C ARG A 64 12.60 4.45 4.64
N ILE A 65 13.00 5.16 5.70
CA ILE A 65 12.46 4.98 7.06
C ILE A 65 11.00 5.45 7.14
N LEU A 66 10.69 6.64 6.60
CA LEU A 66 9.34 7.22 6.63
C LEU A 66 8.33 6.46 5.77
N SER A 67 8.79 5.65 4.81
CA SER A 67 7.95 4.90 3.86
C SER A 67 7.88 3.40 4.10
N MET A 68 8.40 2.91 5.24
CA MET A 68 8.30 1.49 5.60
C MET A 68 6.83 1.01 5.59
N ASP A 69 6.60 -0.13 4.95
CA ASP A 69 5.27 -0.75 4.92
C ASP A 69 4.99 -1.55 6.21
N ALA A 70 3.71 -1.74 6.53
CA ALA A 70 3.27 -2.44 7.74
C ALA A 70 3.87 -3.84 7.89
N ALA A 71 4.01 -4.56 6.76
CA ALA A 71 4.57 -5.90 6.74
C ALA A 71 6.02 -5.88 7.21
N GLU A 72 6.82 -4.94 6.68
CA GLU A 72 8.22 -4.76 7.04
C GLU A 72 8.34 -4.32 8.51
N VAL A 73 7.48 -3.41 8.97
CA VAL A 73 7.44 -2.99 10.38
C VAL A 73 7.20 -4.19 11.29
N THR A 74 6.28 -5.08 10.91
CA THR A 74 5.99 -6.31 11.67
C THR A 74 7.15 -7.30 11.63
N GLU A 75 7.84 -7.47 10.50
CA GLU A 75 9.05 -8.31 10.42
C GLU A 75 10.18 -7.76 11.31
N ARG A 76 10.31 -6.42 11.38
CA ARG A 76 11.36 -5.75 12.16
C ARG A 76 11.08 -5.73 13.68
N LEU A 77 9.82 -5.50 14.08
CA LEU A 77 9.44 -5.35 15.50
C LEU A 77 8.81 -6.60 16.12
N GLY A 78 8.29 -7.51 15.31
CA GLY A 78 7.36 -8.54 15.75
C GLY A 78 5.94 -8.00 15.99
N PRO A 79 5.12 -8.74 16.76
CA PRO A 79 3.77 -8.30 17.15
C PRO A 79 3.79 -6.93 17.84
N HIS A 80 2.84 -6.07 17.52
CA HIS A 80 2.75 -4.72 18.08
C HIS A 80 1.35 -4.12 17.87
N ALA A 81 1.07 -3.02 18.57
CA ALA A 81 -0.07 -2.16 18.31
C ALA A 81 0.38 -0.84 17.70
N TYR A 82 -0.39 -0.31 16.76
CA TYR A 82 -0.23 1.00 16.16
C TYR A 82 -1.54 1.79 16.30
N THR A 83 -1.42 3.05 16.67
CA THR A 83 -2.54 4.00 16.70
C THR A 83 -2.15 5.28 15.98
N ALA A 84 -3.06 5.86 15.22
CA ALA A 84 -2.91 7.19 14.65
C ALA A 84 -4.20 7.99 14.75
N THR A 85 -4.07 9.28 15.04
CA THR A 85 -5.12 10.28 14.90
C THR A 85 -4.66 11.32 13.89
N ILE A 86 -5.47 11.50 12.84
CA ILE A 86 -5.22 12.46 11.78
C ILE A 86 -6.35 13.47 11.82
N THR A 87 -6.05 14.74 12.08
CA THR A 87 -7.01 15.82 11.94
C THR A 87 -6.66 16.62 10.69
N THR A 88 -7.61 16.73 9.77
CA THR A 88 -7.52 17.63 8.62
C THR A 88 -8.55 18.73 8.75
N GLU A 89 -8.13 19.95 8.45
CA GLU A 89 -8.99 21.13 8.42
C GLU A 89 -8.74 21.87 7.11
N TRP A 90 -9.77 21.95 6.28
CA TRP A 90 -9.76 22.70 5.04
C TRP A 90 -10.47 24.02 5.23
N THR A 91 -9.77 25.11 4.95
CA THR A 91 -10.32 26.47 4.95
C THR A 91 -10.36 26.98 3.51
N GLY A 92 -11.56 27.29 3.02
CA GLY A 92 -11.77 27.83 1.69
C GLY A 92 -11.15 29.21 1.52
N ALA A 93 -10.93 29.60 0.26
CA ALA A 93 -10.37 30.90 -0.07
C ALA A 93 -11.27 32.03 0.48
N GLN A 94 -10.66 33.14 0.90
CA GLN A 94 -11.33 34.26 1.58
C GLN A 94 -12.15 33.84 2.82
N ASN A 95 -11.75 32.74 3.49
CA ASN A 95 -12.47 32.17 4.64
C ASN A 95 -13.95 31.86 4.33
N SER A 96 -14.25 31.46 3.09
CA SER A 96 -15.61 31.08 2.62
C SER A 96 -16.23 29.87 3.35
N GLY A 97 -15.47 29.24 4.24
CA GLY A 97 -15.93 28.19 5.15
C GLY A 97 -14.76 27.31 5.58
N SER A 98 -14.93 26.58 6.70
CA SER A 98 -14.00 25.54 7.12
C SER A 98 -14.70 24.19 7.23
N ASN A 99 -13.99 23.11 6.88
CA ASN A 99 -14.45 21.75 7.06
C ASN A 99 -13.36 20.95 7.75
N ARG A 100 -13.70 20.38 8.90
CA ARG A 100 -12.80 19.56 9.71
C ARG A 100 -13.22 18.10 9.66
N LEU A 101 -12.23 17.23 9.53
CA LEU A 101 -12.36 15.79 9.62
C LEU A 101 -11.29 15.27 10.59
N THR A 102 -11.69 14.45 11.55
CA THR A 102 -10.76 13.70 12.38
C THR A 102 -10.93 12.23 12.08
N GLU A 103 -9.83 11.55 11.76
CA GLU A 103 -9.75 10.13 11.47
C GLU A 103 -8.87 9.44 12.50
N THR A 104 -9.32 8.30 13.00
CA THR A 104 -8.58 7.43 13.92
C THR A 104 -8.31 6.10 13.26
N ARG A 105 -7.05 5.67 13.26
CA ARG A 105 -6.59 4.38 12.77
C ARG A 105 -6.04 3.59 13.95
N THR A 106 -6.47 2.35 14.11
CA THR A 106 -5.84 1.41 15.05
C THR A 106 -5.48 0.14 14.30
N PHE A 107 -4.32 -0.42 14.61
CA PHE A 107 -3.83 -1.63 13.98
C PHE A 107 -3.13 -2.49 15.04
N ARG A 108 -3.46 -3.78 15.12
CA ARG A 108 -2.79 -4.77 15.96
C ARG A 108 -2.19 -5.82 15.04
N ALA A 109 -0.88 -5.97 15.07
CA ALA A 109 -0.15 -6.97 14.32
C ALA A 109 0.05 -8.22 15.19
N GLY A 110 -0.35 -9.37 14.69
CA GLY A 110 0.06 -10.67 15.19
C GLY A 110 1.42 -11.10 14.63
N PRO A 111 1.88 -12.32 14.95
CA PRO A 111 3.10 -12.87 14.38
C PRO A 111 2.96 -13.14 12.87
N GLY A 112 4.09 -13.16 12.15
CA GLY A 112 4.15 -13.65 10.76
C GLY A 112 4.18 -12.60 9.64
N GLY A 113 4.41 -11.33 9.98
CA GLY A 113 4.73 -10.27 9.01
C GLY A 113 3.76 -10.14 7.82
N VAL A 114 4.23 -10.48 6.60
CA VAL A 114 3.42 -10.32 5.37
C VAL A 114 2.10 -11.07 5.44
N GLY A 115 2.13 -12.35 5.80
CA GLY A 115 0.96 -13.22 5.91
C GLY A 115 0.37 -13.28 7.31
N GLY A 116 0.95 -12.52 8.24
CA GLY A 116 0.59 -12.53 9.65
C GLY A 116 -0.84 -12.07 9.90
N ASP A 117 -1.37 -12.52 11.02
CA ASP A 117 -2.68 -12.10 11.50
C ASP A 117 -2.64 -10.62 11.87
N PHE A 118 -3.73 -9.90 11.62
CA PHE A 118 -3.86 -8.53 12.06
C PHE A 118 -5.32 -8.13 12.28
N HIS A 119 -5.51 -7.08 13.06
CA HIS A 119 -6.80 -6.42 13.24
C HIS A 119 -6.63 -4.92 13.08
N GLY A 120 -7.38 -4.35 12.15
CA GLY A 120 -7.33 -2.96 11.76
C GLY A 120 -8.70 -2.29 11.83
N VAL A 121 -8.74 -1.08 12.36
CA VAL A 121 -9.95 -0.25 12.44
C VAL A 121 -9.59 1.15 11.98
N MET A 122 -10.39 1.71 11.08
CA MET A 122 -10.31 3.11 10.65
C MET A 122 -11.70 3.72 10.76
N GLU A 123 -11.81 4.84 11.46
CA GLU A 123 -13.06 5.57 11.62
C GLU A 123 -12.83 7.07 11.56
N ASN A 124 -13.88 7.84 11.29
CA ASN A 124 -13.79 9.29 11.29
C ASN A 124 -14.96 9.98 12.01
N SER A 125 -14.82 11.30 12.18
CA SER A 125 -15.77 12.20 12.84
C SER A 125 -17.06 12.44 12.04
N ARG A 126 -17.30 11.68 10.96
CA ARG A 126 -18.50 11.75 10.10
C ARG A 126 -19.22 10.40 10.03
N ASP A 127 -19.08 9.58 11.08
CA ASP A 127 -19.74 8.28 11.22
C ASP A 127 -19.41 7.27 10.11
N GLN A 128 -18.27 7.45 9.45
CA GLN A 128 -17.74 6.48 8.50
C GLN A 128 -16.62 5.67 9.14
N GLY A 129 -16.46 4.44 8.68
CA GLY A 129 -15.38 3.59 9.11
C GLY A 129 -15.40 2.21 8.48
N LEU A 130 -14.24 1.58 8.54
CA LEU A 130 -13.94 0.25 8.02
C LEU A 130 -13.13 -0.50 9.08
N GLU A 131 -13.52 -1.74 9.31
CA GLU A 131 -12.79 -2.66 10.17
C GLU A 131 -12.45 -3.91 9.36
N VAL A 132 -11.18 -4.31 9.41
CA VAL A 132 -10.63 -5.44 8.67
C VAL A 132 -9.79 -6.30 9.61
N MET A 133 -9.98 -7.61 9.52
CA MET A 133 -9.21 -8.59 10.27
C MET A 133 -8.67 -9.64 9.32
N ARG A 134 -7.43 -10.06 9.52
CA ARG A 134 -6.90 -11.31 8.98
C ARG A 134 -6.58 -12.21 10.16
N VAL A 135 -7.20 -13.38 10.20
CA VAL A 135 -6.94 -14.39 11.23
C VAL A 135 -6.90 -15.77 10.60
N GLY A 136 -5.80 -16.50 10.79
CA GLY A 136 -5.60 -17.84 10.22
C GLY A 136 -5.71 -17.85 8.68
N GLY A 137 -5.17 -16.82 8.03
CA GLY A 137 -5.23 -16.65 6.56
C GLY A 137 -6.59 -16.26 5.99
N LYS A 138 -7.63 -16.12 6.82
CA LYS A 138 -8.97 -15.68 6.41
C LYS A 138 -9.15 -14.20 6.66
N VAL A 139 -9.74 -13.49 5.70
CA VAL A 139 -9.99 -12.05 5.82
C VAL A 139 -11.46 -11.82 6.15
N TYR A 140 -11.71 -10.94 7.11
CA TYR A 140 -13.04 -10.49 7.52
C TYR A 140 -13.08 -8.97 7.43
N ALA A 141 -14.19 -8.41 6.97
CA ALA A 141 -14.36 -6.97 6.94
C ALA A 141 -15.80 -6.54 7.22
N ARG A 142 -15.96 -5.37 7.82
CA ARG A 142 -17.24 -4.68 7.98
C ARG A 142 -17.06 -3.18 7.86
N ASN A 143 -18.14 -2.50 7.47
CA ASN A 143 -18.28 -1.08 7.73
C ASN A 143 -18.55 -0.87 9.22
N ARG A 144 -18.36 0.35 9.73
CA ARG A 144 -18.54 0.74 11.14
C ARG A 144 -19.77 0.11 11.84
N TYR A 145 -20.94 0.17 11.21
CA TYR A 145 -22.20 -0.36 11.75
C TYR A 145 -22.66 -1.67 11.09
N GLY A 146 -21.81 -2.29 10.28
CA GLY A 146 -22.11 -3.53 9.57
C GLY A 146 -21.79 -4.78 10.37
N VAL A 147 -22.27 -5.92 9.88
CA VAL A 147 -21.80 -7.23 10.33
C VAL A 147 -20.53 -7.63 9.58
N PHE A 148 -19.64 -8.37 10.25
CA PHE A 148 -18.48 -8.94 9.58
C PHE A 148 -18.90 -9.85 8.44
N ARG A 149 -18.17 -9.77 7.34
CA ARG A 149 -18.27 -10.71 6.23
C ARG A 149 -16.90 -11.31 5.99
N GLN A 150 -16.85 -12.64 5.87
CA GLN A 150 -15.66 -13.32 5.39
C GLN A 150 -15.45 -12.96 3.91
N ARG A 151 -14.21 -12.69 3.52
CA ARG A 151 -13.79 -12.37 2.15
C ARG A 151 -12.86 -13.47 1.67
N LEU A 152 -13.42 -14.50 1.06
CA LEU A 152 -12.65 -15.62 0.50
C LEU A 152 -11.89 -15.18 -0.75
N ARG A 153 -12.50 -14.30 -1.56
CA ARG A 153 -11.88 -13.74 -2.77
C ARG A 153 -11.19 -12.41 -2.49
N ASP A 154 -10.31 -12.39 -1.49
CA ASP A 154 -9.52 -11.19 -1.19
C ASP A 154 -8.53 -10.90 -2.32
N ARG A 155 -8.80 -9.86 -3.13
CA ARG A 155 -7.91 -9.38 -4.20
C ARG A 155 -6.94 -8.31 -3.67
N GLY A 156 -6.31 -8.58 -2.54
CA GLY A 156 -5.37 -7.67 -1.87
C GLY A 156 -6.02 -6.50 -1.13
N MET A 157 -7.29 -6.61 -0.74
CA MET A 157 -7.95 -5.64 0.14
C MET A 157 -7.28 -5.63 1.51
N ALA A 158 -6.98 -6.80 2.10
CA ALA A 158 -6.32 -6.83 3.40
C ALA A 158 -4.97 -6.11 3.38
N GLU A 159 -4.16 -6.29 2.33
CA GLU A 159 -2.87 -5.60 2.24
C GLU A 159 -3.02 -4.11 2.00
N ARG A 160 -3.96 -3.71 1.14
CA ARG A 160 -4.22 -2.30 0.88
C ARG A 160 -4.68 -1.60 2.16
N THR A 161 -5.64 -2.19 2.87
CA THR A 161 -6.16 -1.63 4.12
C THR A 161 -5.09 -1.64 5.20
N ARG A 162 -4.26 -2.69 5.28
CA ARG A 162 -3.11 -2.71 6.19
C ARG A 162 -2.17 -1.54 5.92
N SER A 163 -1.76 -1.31 4.67
CA SER A 163 -0.90 -0.17 4.31
C SER A 163 -1.59 1.18 4.58
N GLU A 164 -2.90 1.29 4.36
CA GLU A 164 -3.66 2.51 4.65
C GLU A 164 -3.74 2.80 6.16
N LEU A 165 -3.96 1.78 6.98
CA LEU A 165 -4.05 1.91 8.43
C LEU A 165 -2.75 2.41 9.07
N THR A 166 -1.59 1.97 8.57
CA THR A 166 -0.28 2.30 9.16
C THR A 166 0.46 3.40 8.39
N GLY A 167 -0.04 3.80 7.21
CA GLY A 167 0.64 4.70 6.28
C GLY A 167 0.53 6.19 6.60
N ALA A 168 0.01 6.60 7.75
CA ALA A 168 -0.34 8.00 8.03
C ALA A 168 0.83 8.99 7.86
N ILE A 169 2.03 8.63 8.30
CA ILE A 169 3.22 9.49 8.13
C ILE A 169 3.65 9.59 6.66
N ARG A 170 3.52 8.49 5.91
CA ARG A 170 3.81 8.46 4.47
C ARG A 170 2.80 9.31 3.70
N ASP A 171 1.53 9.23 4.05
CA ASP A 171 0.47 10.05 3.43
C ASP A 171 0.76 11.55 3.64
N MET A 172 1.17 11.92 4.86
CA MET A 172 1.61 13.27 5.17
C MET A 172 2.86 13.66 4.36
N ASP A 173 3.87 12.79 4.28
CA ASP A 173 5.09 13.07 3.52
C ASP A 173 4.82 13.36 2.04
N VAL A 174 3.98 12.55 1.41
CA VAL A 174 3.54 12.74 0.02
C VAL A 174 2.80 14.06 -0.13
N LEU A 175 1.88 14.41 0.78
CA LEU A 175 1.17 15.69 0.75
C LEU A 175 2.12 16.88 0.86
N PHE A 176 3.18 16.74 1.65
CA PHE A 176 4.24 17.74 1.82
C PHE A 176 5.33 17.66 0.73
N ARG A 177 5.08 16.93 -0.36
CA ARG A 177 5.98 16.77 -1.52
C ARG A 177 7.35 16.20 -1.13
N ASP A 178 7.36 15.25 -0.21
CA ASP A 178 8.58 14.59 0.28
C ASP A 178 9.57 15.61 0.86
N ARG A 179 9.05 16.60 1.62
CA ARG A 179 9.83 17.68 2.25
C ARG A 179 9.87 17.58 3.79
N LEU A 180 9.54 16.43 4.37
CA LEU A 180 9.82 16.20 5.80
C LEU A 180 11.34 16.18 6.00
N HIS A 181 11.88 17.18 6.70
CA HIS A 181 13.29 17.22 7.07
C HIS A 181 13.43 16.81 8.55
N LEU A 182 14.38 15.92 8.83
CA LEU A 182 14.58 15.33 10.15
C LEU A 182 15.94 15.75 10.71
N ALA A 183 15.93 16.55 11.78
CA ALA A 183 17.14 16.95 12.50
C ALA A 183 17.27 16.14 13.80
N ALA A 184 18.37 15.40 13.97
CA ALA A 184 18.59 14.58 15.15
C ALA A 184 18.70 15.43 16.44
N GLN A 185 18.02 15.02 17.50
CA GLN A 185 18.05 15.65 18.83
C GLN A 185 18.61 14.71 19.91
N GLY A 186 19.24 13.60 19.52
CA GLY A 186 19.77 12.58 20.41
C GLY A 186 18.81 11.41 20.59
N THR A 187 19.08 10.59 21.61
CA THR A 187 18.34 9.35 21.88
C THR A 187 17.46 9.46 23.12
N VAL A 188 16.37 8.69 23.12
CA VAL A 188 15.37 8.60 24.18
C VAL A 188 14.99 7.13 24.39
N THR A 189 14.42 6.79 25.54
CA THR A 189 13.81 5.46 25.75
C THR A 189 12.31 5.52 25.44
N TYR A 190 11.81 4.58 24.64
CA TYR A 190 10.40 4.45 24.30
C TYR A 190 10.01 2.96 24.21
N GLU A 191 8.94 2.54 24.89
CA GLU A 191 8.54 1.12 25.01
C GLU A 191 9.70 0.18 25.42
N GLY A 192 10.60 0.66 26.30
CA GLY A 192 11.77 -0.11 26.75
C GLY A 192 12.91 -0.23 25.71
N ARG A 193 12.84 0.50 24.60
CA ARG A 193 13.81 0.48 23.51
C ARG A 193 14.50 1.84 23.37
N THR A 194 15.73 1.84 22.87
CA THR A 194 16.43 3.08 22.50
C THR A 194 15.89 3.57 21.15
N ALA A 195 15.42 4.82 21.12
CA ALA A 195 14.94 5.49 19.92
C ALA A 195 15.69 6.80 19.69
N TRP A 196 15.98 7.11 18.44
CA TRP A 196 16.44 8.44 18.03
C TRP A 196 15.25 9.39 17.96
N ARG A 197 15.36 10.54 18.61
CA ARG A 197 14.40 11.63 18.51
C ARG A 197 14.85 12.59 17.42
N TYR A 198 13.97 12.88 16.47
CA TYR A 198 14.19 13.89 15.44
C TYR A 198 13.19 15.00 15.60
N GLN A 199 13.67 16.23 15.50
CA GLN A 199 12.84 17.39 15.22
C GLN A 199 12.49 17.40 13.75
N VAL A 200 11.21 17.58 13.44
CA VAL A 200 10.74 17.72 12.07
C VAL A 200 10.59 19.20 11.72
N SER A 201 11.03 19.55 10.52
CA SER A 201 10.82 20.84 9.88
C SER A 201 10.48 20.68 8.40
N LEU A 202 10.02 21.77 7.76
CA LEU A 202 9.85 21.79 6.31
C LEU A 202 11.20 21.94 5.60
N GLY A 203 11.61 20.91 4.86
CA GLY A 203 12.82 20.91 4.05
C GLY A 203 12.73 21.75 2.76
N PRO A 204 13.84 21.96 2.05
CA PRO A 204 13.86 22.67 0.77
C PRO A 204 13.13 21.88 -0.33
N GLU A 205 12.73 22.58 -1.40
CA GLU A 205 12.20 21.94 -2.60
C GLU A 205 13.28 21.12 -3.32
N GLY A 206 12.88 19.99 -3.92
CA GLY A 206 13.78 19.15 -4.72
C GLY A 206 14.67 18.17 -3.94
N ASN A 207 14.64 18.18 -2.61
CA ASN A 207 15.45 17.27 -1.80
C ASN A 207 14.73 15.94 -1.48
N THR A 208 14.26 15.24 -2.51
CA THR A 208 13.53 13.97 -2.34
C THR A 208 14.47 12.76 -2.32
N GLY A 209 15.73 12.91 -2.75
CA GLY A 209 16.71 11.82 -2.83
C GLY A 209 16.37 10.72 -3.85
N THR A 210 15.17 10.73 -4.42
CA THR A 210 14.65 9.74 -5.37
C THR A 210 14.49 10.35 -6.76
N GLN A 211 14.89 9.60 -7.79
CA GLN A 211 14.62 9.96 -9.18
C GLN A 211 13.12 9.82 -9.46
N PRO A 212 12.45 10.81 -10.07
CA PRO A 212 11.06 10.69 -10.46
C PRO A 212 10.88 9.49 -11.40
N VAL A 213 9.95 8.59 -11.06
CA VAL A 213 9.56 7.53 -11.98
C VAL A 213 8.76 8.18 -13.12
N VAL A 214 9.28 8.08 -14.35
CA VAL A 214 8.55 8.54 -15.53
C VAL A 214 7.44 7.55 -15.81
N LEU A 215 6.24 7.86 -15.33
CA LEU A 215 5.04 7.10 -15.64
C LEU A 215 4.54 7.46 -17.04
N PRO A 216 3.93 6.51 -17.77
CA PRO A 216 3.23 6.83 -19.01
C PRO A 216 2.19 7.95 -18.80
N ALA A 217 2.02 8.80 -19.81
CA ALA A 217 1.02 9.84 -19.77
C ALA A 217 -0.37 9.24 -19.51
N LEU A 218 -1.10 9.80 -18.54
CA LEU A 218 -2.46 9.37 -18.23
C LEU A 218 -3.35 9.57 -19.45
N ALA A 219 -4.09 8.54 -19.82
CA ALA A 219 -5.08 8.64 -20.88
C ALA A 219 -6.13 9.71 -20.53
N THR A 220 -6.31 10.69 -21.43
CA THR A 220 -7.36 11.70 -21.27
C THR A 220 -8.68 11.12 -21.78
N PRO A 221 -9.74 11.07 -20.96
CA PRO A 221 -11.04 10.58 -21.40
C PRO A 221 -11.61 11.47 -22.52
N LYS A 222 -12.34 10.85 -23.47
CA LYS A 222 -13.09 11.57 -24.50
C LYS A 222 -14.14 12.44 -23.81
N GLY A 223 -14.08 13.76 -24.02
CA GLY A 223 -14.93 14.74 -23.33
C GLY A 223 -14.26 15.46 -22.15
N GLY A 224 -12.99 15.16 -21.86
CA GLY A 224 -12.26 15.78 -20.76
C GLY A 224 -12.60 15.17 -19.40
N ARG A 225 -11.90 15.64 -18.36
CA ARG A 225 -12.09 15.15 -16.99
C ARG A 225 -13.30 15.83 -16.34
N ASP A 226 -14.08 15.06 -15.59
CA ASP A 226 -15.18 15.60 -14.78
C ASP A 226 -14.66 16.62 -13.75
N GLU A 227 -15.56 17.46 -13.26
CA GLU A 227 -15.25 18.55 -12.33
C GLU A 227 -14.53 18.07 -11.07
N THR A 228 -14.97 16.96 -10.49
CA THR A 228 -14.42 16.43 -9.24
C THR A 228 -13.00 15.95 -9.45
N THR A 229 -12.75 15.20 -10.52
CA THR A 229 -11.41 14.74 -10.89
C THR A 229 -10.49 15.93 -11.18
N ARG A 230 -10.97 16.96 -11.87
CA ARG A 230 -10.18 18.18 -12.15
C ARG A 230 -9.77 18.90 -10.88
N ARG A 231 -10.68 19.09 -9.92
CA ARG A 231 -10.37 19.72 -8.61
C ARG A 231 -9.35 18.93 -7.80
N ARG A 232 -9.48 17.61 -7.75
CA ARG A 232 -8.51 16.74 -7.05
C ARG A 232 -7.12 16.86 -7.66
N LEU A 233 -7.03 16.86 -8.99
CA LEU A 233 -5.74 17.02 -9.67
C LEU A 233 -5.16 18.41 -9.45
N ALA A 234 -5.96 19.47 -9.54
CA ALA A 234 -5.53 20.84 -9.27
C ALA A 234 -4.98 20.99 -7.84
N PHE A 235 -5.61 20.34 -6.85
CA PHE A 235 -5.07 20.28 -5.48
C PHE A 235 -3.66 19.68 -5.47
N PHE A 236 -3.46 18.50 -6.04
CA PHE A 236 -2.13 17.87 -6.03
C PHE A 236 -1.13 18.67 -6.88
N GLU A 237 -1.53 19.25 -7.99
CA GLU A 237 -0.62 20.00 -8.86
C GLU A 237 -0.15 21.31 -8.24
N HIS A 238 -1.06 22.06 -7.61
CA HIS A 238 -0.82 23.43 -7.16
C HIS A 238 -0.59 23.55 -5.65
N ARG A 239 -0.70 22.47 -4.86
CA ARG A 239 -0.41 22.53 -3.42
C ARG A 239 1.00 23.04 -3.13
N VAL A 240 1.13 23.97 -2.19
CA VAL A 240 2.40 24.52 -1.71
C VAL A 240 2.50 24.33 -0.20
N PRO A 241 3.37 23.42 0.28
CA PRO A 241 3.69 23.31 1.70
C PRO A 241 4.17 24.66 2.27
N GLN A 242 3.52 25.14 3.33
CA GLN A 242 3.81 26.43 3.95
C GLN A 242 4.62 26.27 5.24
N SER A 243 4.22 25.32 6.08
CA SER A 243 4.90 25.05 7.34
C SER A 243 4.75 23.58 7.71
N LEU A 244 5.75 23.06 8.41
CA LEU A 244 5.73 21.72 8.98
C LEU A 244 6.63 21.73 10.20
N SER A 245 6.12 21.19 11.31
CA SER A 245 6.87 21.09 12.56
C SER A 245 6.41 19.90 13.37
N GLY A 246 7.29 19.38 14.22
CA GLY A 246 6.92 18.30 15.13
C GLY A 246 8.09 17.40 15.49
N GLU A 247 7.80 16.16 15.86
CA GLU A 247 8.81 15.18 16.26
C GLU A 247 8.50 13.78 15.71
N VAL A 248 9.56 13.04 15.42
CA VAL A 248 9.53 11.64 15.00
C VAL A 248 10.53 10.85 15.81
N PHE A 249 10.12 9.69 16.31
CA PHE A 249 10.96 8.78 17.08
C PHE A 249 11.23 7.56 16.21
N VAL A 250 12.50 7.20 16.02
CA VAL A 250 12.91 6.07 15.19
C VAL A 250 13.69 5.08 16.04
N ASP A 251 13.30 3.81 16.03
CA ASP A 251 13.99 2.76 16.78
C ASP A 251 15.46 2.66 16.37
N ALA A 252 16.38 2.65 17.33
CA ALA A 252 17.81 2.63 17.03
C ALA A 252 18.28 1.29 16.44
N ALA A 253 17.59 0.19 16.76
CA ALA A 253 17.97 -1.15 16.31
C ALA A 253 17.33 -1.54 14.97
N THR A 254 16.08 -1.12 14.75
CA THR A 254 15.27 -1.58 13.61
C THR A 254 14.92 -0.47 12.62
N SER A 255 15.17 0.79 12.98
CA SER A 255 14.90 1.96 12.14
C SER A 255 13.41 2.17 11.83
N VAL A 256 12.53 1.51 12.58
CA VAL A 256 11.08 1.70 12.49
C VAL A 256 10.67 3.00 13.17
N VAL A 257 9.75 3.74 12.56
CA VAL A 257 9.11 4.90 13.18
C VAL A 257 8.18 4.42 14.31
N LEU A 258 8.52 4.78 15.55
CA LEU A 258 7.80 4.38 16.75
C LEU A 258 6.76 5.40 17.21
N LYS A 259 7.03 6.69 17.01
CA LYS A 259 6.14 7.78 17.44
C LYS A 259 6.25 8.95 16.50
N VAL A 260 5.11 9.61 16.25
CA VAL A 260 5.01 10.77 15.37
C VAL A 260 4.08 11.78 16.03
N ARG A 261 4.48 13.05 16.01
CA ARG A 261 3.61 14.19 16.29
C ARG A 261 3.96 15.31 15.32
N LEU A 262 3.08 15.62 14.38
CA LEU A 262 3.31 16.61 13.33
C LEU A 262 2.13 17.58 13.24
N ASP A 263 2.44 18.84 12.98
CA ASP A 263 1.50 19.89 12.57
C ASP A 263 2.06 20.54 11.31
N GLY A 264 1.26 20.55 10.25
CA GLY A 264 1.65 21.12 8.98
C GLY A 264 0.51 21.86 8.29
N ARG A 265 0.90 22.82 7.45
CA ARG A 265 -0.01 23.62 6.62
C ARG A 265 0.40 23.61 5.17
N VAL A 266 -0.58 23.50 4.30
CA VAL A 266 -0.45 23.51 2.85
C VAL A 266 -1.41 24.55 2.30
N SER A 267 -0.92 25.46 1.47
CA SER A 267 -1.79 26.37 0.73
C SER A 267 -2.06 25.80 -0.67
N VAL A 268 -3.23 26.12 -1.21
CA VAL A 268 -3.61 25.77 -2.58
C VAL A 268 -4.12 27.06 -3.24
N PRO A 269 -3.37 27.60 -4.21
CA PRO A 269 -3.85 28.73 -5.00
C PRO A 269 -5.16 28.36 -5.70
N ALA A 270 -6.16 29.24 -5.63
CA ALA A 270 -7.32 29.12 -6.52
C ALA A 270 -6.88 29.41 -7.96
N ASN A 271 -7.48 28.70 -8.93
CA ASN A 271 -7.18 28.87 -10.36
C ASN A 271 -7.55 30.26 -10.90
N ASP A 272 -8.40 31.01 -10.18
CA ASP A 272 -8.81 32.38 -10.47
C ASP A 272 -8.70 33.23 -9.20
N ALA A 273 -8.77 34.57 -9.31
CA ALA A 273 -8.47 35.61 -8.30
C ALA A 273 -9.18 35.53 -6.91
N ALA A 274 -9.78 34.39 -6.56
CA ALA A 274 -10.51 34.09 -5.33
C ALA A 274 -9.63 33.90 -4.07
N GLY A 275 -8.29 33.96 -4.17
CA GLY A 275 -7.38 33.88 -3.02
C GLY A 275 -6.83 32.47 -2.73
N LEU A 276 -6.20 32.29 -1.57
CA LEU A 276 -5.53 31.05 -1.16
C LEU A 276 -6.47 30.21 -0.26
N ALA A 277 -6.68 28.95 -0.61
CA ALA A 277 -7.25 27.97 0.31
C ALA A 277 -6.13 27.34 1.16
N GLU A 278 -6.45 26.89 2.37
CA GLU A 278 -5.48 26.28 3.29
C GLU A 278 -5.97 24.90 3.77
N LEU A 279 -5.06 23.93 3.77
CA LEU A 279 -5.20 22.66 4.45
C LEU A 279 -4.25 22.65 5.65
N ARG A 280 -4.80 22.54 6.86
CA ARG A 280 -4.04 22.18 8.06
C ARG A 280 -4.17 20.68 8.32
N MET A 281 -3.06 20.04 8.65
CA MET A 281 -3.01 18.63 9.03
C MET A 281 -2.25 18.46 10.33
N VAL A 282 -2.86 17.74 11.27
CA VAL A 282 -2.22 17.31 12.52
C VAL A 282 -2.22 15.79 12.55
N LEU A 283 -1.04 15.19 12.73
CA LEU A 283 -0.84 13.75 12.85
C LEU A 283 -0.24 13.45 14.21
N GLU A 284 -0.89 12.56 14.96
CA GLU A 284 -0.31 11.92 16.13
C GLU A 284 -0.37 10.42 15.93
N SER A 285 0.76 9.72 16.02
CA SER A 285 0.78 8.25 15.97
C SER A 285 1.80 7.65 16.91
N ALA A 286 1.54 6.40 17.32
CA ALA A 286 2.35 5.67 18.28
C ALA A 286 2.31 4.17 17.99
N VAL A 287 3.46 3.52 18.14
CA VAL A 287 3.64 2.06 18.18
C VAL A 287 3.83 1.65 19.63
N THR A 288 3.04 0.71 20.12
CA THR A 288 3.05 0.24 21.50
C THR A 288 2.95 -1.29 21.53
N GLU A 289 3.03 -1.89 22.72
CA GLU A 289 2.87 -3.34 22.87
C GLU A 289 3.89 -4.15 22.05
N ILE A 290 5.08 -3.59 21.81
CA ILE A 290 6.11 -4.21 20.96
C ILE A 290 6.53 -5.57 21.54
N GLY A 291 6.50 -6.60 20.69
CA GLY A 291 6.79 -7.98 21.03
C GLY A 291 5.66 -8.72 21.76
N LYS A 292 4.50 -8.08 22.00
CA LYS A 292 3.37 -8.71 22.70
C LYS A 292 2.38 -9.27 21.69
N ASP A 293 2.22 -10.59 21.68
CA ASP A 293 1.25 -11.27 20.81
C ASP A 293 -0.20 -10.95 21.25
N PRO A 294 -1.01 -10.28 20.40
CA PRO A 294 -2.40 -9.96 20.70
C PRO A 294 -3.33 -11.19 20.72
N LYS A 295 -2.87 -12.38 20.28
CA LYS A 295 -3.67 -13.63 20.21
C LYS A 295 -5.01 -13.44 19.49
N LEU A 296 -4.96 -12.80 18.32
CA LEU A 296 -6.14 -12.45 17.54
C LEU A 296 -7.00 -13.68 17.24
N GLN A 297 -8.32 -13.50 17.32
CA GLN A 297 -9.31 -14.52 17.01
C GLN A 297 -10.22 -14.02 15.90
N ALA A 298 -10.78 -14.95 15.14
CA ALA A 298 -11.82 -14.63 14.16
C ALA A 298 -13.03 -13.99 14.88
N PRO A 299 -13.78 -13.11 14.21
CA PRO A 299 -15.00 -12.55 14.79
C PRO A 299 -15.98 -13.67 15.15
N GLU A 300 -16.64 -13.56 16.30
CA GLU A 300 -17.62 -14.56 16.77
C GLU A 300 -18.79 -14.71 15.79
N ASN A 301 -19.23 -13.60 15.22
CA ASN A 301 -20.35 -13.53 14.28
C ASN A 301 -19.88 -12.93 12.95
N PHE A 302 -19.96 -13.70 11.87
CA PHE A 302 -19.72 -13.23 10.51
C PHE A 302 -20.64 -13.93 9.51
N LEU A 303 -20.94 -13.22 8.42
CA LEU A 303 -21.59 -13.81 7.26
C LEU A 303 -20.54 -14.43 6.33
N PRO A 304 -20.88 -15.54 5.63
CA PRO A 304 -19.99 -16.10 4.62
C PRO A 304 -19.76 -15.09 3.49
N ASP A 305 -18.71 -15.35 2.70
CA ASP A 305 -18.48 -14.56 1.49
C ASP A 305 -19.70 -14.68 0.57
N ALA A 306 -20.15 -13.55 0.06
CA ALA A 306 -21.26 -13.50 -0.87
C ALA A 306 -20.70 -13.18 -2.24
N ASP A 307 -21.15 -13.89 -3.26
CA ASP A 307 -20.96 -13.42 -4.62
C ASP A 307 -21.47 -11.98 -4.72
N LYS A 308 -20.79 -11.16 -5.53
CA LYS A 308 -21.30 -9.82 -5.84
C LYS A 308 -22.78 -9.96 -6.20
N PRO A 309 -23.66 -9.08 -5.70
CA PRO A 309 -25.04 -9.09 -6.16
C PRO A 309 -25.00 -9.13 -7.68
N GLN A 310 -25.75 -10.07 -8.26
CA GLN A 310 -25.88 -10.20 -9.70
C GLN A 310 -26.07 -8.79 -10.27
N GLY A 311 -25.27 -8.45 -11.28
CA GLY A 311 -24.96 -7.05 -11.62
C GLY A 311 -26.22 -6.19 -11.86
N ILE A 312 -26.03 -4.89 -12.08
CA ILE A 312 -27.15 -3.96 -12.36
C ILE A 312 -28.13 -4.56 -13.38
N ALA A 313 -27.64 -5.29 -14.40
CA ALA A 313 -28.44 -5.98 -15.38
C ALA A 313 -29.45 -6.99 -14.79
N ASP A 314 -29.04 -7.84 -13.85
CA ASP A 314 -29.92 -8.86 -13.25
C ASP A 314 -30.80 -8.26 -12.13
N ALA A 315 -30.32 -7.20 -11.47
CA ALA A 315 -31.15 -6.40 -10.57
C ALA A 315 -32.28 -5.70 -11.34
N LEU A 316 -31.98 -5.09 -12.49
CA LEU A 316 -32.98 -4.47 -13.37
C LEU A 316 -33.98 -5.50 -13.88
N ASP A 317 -33.54 -6.70 -14.28
CA ASP A 317 -34.42 -7.79 -14.69
C ASP A 317 -35.32 -8.27 -13.54
N ARG A 318 -34.77 -8.40 -12.32
CA ARG A 318 -35.54 -8.78 -11.12
C ARG A 318 -36.61 -7.75 -10.75
N PHE A 319 -36.38 -6.47 -11.04
CA PHE A 319 -37.36 -5.39 -10.85
C PHE A 319 -38.22 -5.14 -12.10
N GLY A 320 -38.13 -5.98 -13.12
CA GLY A 320 -38.95 -5.90 -14.33
C GLY A 320 -38.67 -4.67 -15.20
N ILE A 321 -37.48 -4.08 -15.09
CA ILE A 321 -37.09 -2.90 -15.87
C ILE A 321 -36.53 -3.37 -17.22
N PRO A 322 -37.22 -3.12 -18.35
CA PRO A 322 -36.79 -3.60 -19.65
C PRO A 322 -35.47 -2.96 -20.08
N ARG A 323 -34.55 -3.80 -20.57
CA ARG A 323 -33.27 -3.34 -21.12
C ARG A 323 -33.50 -2.61 -22.44
N ASN A 324 -33.10 -1.34 -22.54
CA ASN A 324 -32.94 -0.70 -23.84
C ASN A 324 -31.70 -1.29 -24.52
N LYS A 325 -31.90 -2.23 -25.44
CA LYS A 325 -30.82 -2.69 -26.33
C LYS A 325 -30.43 -1.52 -27.24
N PRO A 326 -29.15 -1.11 -27.29
CA PRO A 326 -28.68 -0.26 -28.36
C PRO A 326 -28.81 -1.05 -29.67
N GLU A 327 -29.40 -0.41 -30.70
CA GLU A 327 -29.45 -0.94 -32.05
C GLU A 327 -28.03 -1.31 -32.52
N GLY A 328 -27.80 -2.58 -32.87
CA GLY A 328 -26.55 -3.05 -33.47
C GLY A 328 -25.76 -4.11 -32.70
N SER A 329 -26.26 -4.70 -31.61
CA SER A 329 -25.60 -5.87 -31.00
C SER A 329 -25.97 -7.18 -31.70
N THR A 330 -25.00 -7.79 -32.37
CA THR A 330 -25.10 -9.12 -33.00
C THR A 330 -25.33 -10.20 -31.91
N PRO A 331 -26.18 -11.23 -32.14
CA PRO A 331 -26.43 -12.26 -31.13
C PRO A 331 -25.19 -13.15 -30.98
N GLY A 332 -24.52 -13.07 -29.83
CA GLY A 332 -23.44 -13.97 -29.45
C GLY A 332 -23.99 -15.26 -28.82
N ALA A 333 -23.71 -16.37 -29.48
CA ALA A 333 -23.62 -17.77 -29.04
C ALA A 333 -24.61 -18.29 -27.98
N ALA A 334 -25.39 -19.30 -28.39
CA ALA A 334 -26.18 -20.17 -27.53
C ALA A 334 -25.34 -20.81 -26.41
N PRO A 335 -25.91 -21.06 -25.22
CA PRO A 335 -25.24 -21.79 -24.16
C PRO A 335 -24.97 -23.23 -24.59
N ALA A 336 -23.77 -23.73 -24.26
CA ALA A 336 -23.41 -25.14 -24.38
C ALA A 336 -24.38 -26.00 -23.52
N PRO A 337 -24.74 -27.22 -23.96
CA PRO A 337 -25.64 -28.07 -23.20
C PRO A 337 -25.00 -28.51 -21.88
N GLU A 338 -25.79 -28.47 -20.81
CA GLU A 338 -25.47 -28.99 -19.48
C GLU A 338 -25.30 -30.52 -19.54
N ASP A 339 -24.23 -31.03 -18.92
CA ASP A 339 -24.04 -32.46 -18.69
C ASP A 339 -25.21 -33.01 -17.85
N PRO A 340 -25.74 -34.21 -18.17
CA PRO A 340 -26.88 -34.77 -17.47
C PRO A 340 -26.56 -35.13 -16.02
N PRO A 341 -27.57 -35.09 -15.12
CA PRO A 341 -27.38 -35.36 -13.69
C PRO A 341 -27.08 -36.84 -13.45
N ASP A 342 -26.05 -37.12 -12.66
CA ASP A 342 -25.89 -38.40 -11.99
C ASP A 342 -27.06 -38.60 -11.02
N GLU A 343 -27.90 -39.58 -11.32
CA GLU A 343 -28.92 -40.13 -10.42
C GLU A 343 -28.34 -41.34 -9.64
N PRO A 344 -28.95 -41.73 -8.51
CA PRO A 344 -28.38 -41.79 -7.15
C PRO A 344 -27.34 -42.88 -6.83
#